data_AF-A0A8D8N7Z8-F1
#
_entry.id   AF-A0A8D8N7Z8-F1
#
_cell.length_a   1.000
_cell.length_b   1.000
_cell.length_c   1.000
_cell.angle_alpha   90.00
_cell.angle_beta   90.00
_cell.angle_gamma   90.00
#
_symmetry.space_group_name_H-M   'P 1'
#
loop_
_entity.id
_entity.type
_entity.pdbx_description
1 polymer ?
#
loop_
_entity_poly.entity_id
_entity_poly.type
_entity_poly.pdbx_seq_one_letter_code
_entity_poly.pdbx_strand_id
1 'polypeptide(L)'
;MGGEGKPEDFRKVQDTVCILNKFLEGNRWLAGDQLTVADFSVVISVAALEGVVKFDLSRYRNVCRWYQLCKQEFQGFEEMTMEATNKSKECFEALRKYKKDEILMAQESPCCSGDSAASNDEPSSKSDKQDDPDT
;
A
#
# COMPACT_ATOMS: atom_id res chain seq x y z
N MET A 1 -10.74 -0.44 -4.76
CA MET A 1 -9.61 -0.22 -5.69
C MET A 1 -8.44 0.39 -4.92
N GLY A 2 -7.20 -0.10 -5.10
CA GLY A 2 -5.97 0.58 -4.62
C GLY A 2 -5.10 -0.22 -3.64
N GLY A 3 -4.42 -1.26 -4.12
CA GLY A 3 -3.46 -2.06 -3.34
C GLY A 3 -2.00 -1.92 -3.79
N GLU A 4 -1.78 -1.62 -5.07
CA GLU A 4 -0.47 -1.66 -5.70
C GLU A 4 -0.13 -0.27 -6.26
N GLY A 5 1.09 0.20 -5.98
CA GLY A 5 1.58 1.48 -6.50
C GLY A 5 1.65 1.41 -8.01
N LYS A 6 0.95 2.31 -8.70
CA LYS A 6 0.93 2.34 -10.17
C LYS A 6 2.22 2.96 -10.70
N PRO A 7 2.64 2.64 -11.93
CA PRO A 7 3.79 3.29 -12.56
C PRO A 7 3.68 4.83 -12.56
N GLU A 8 2.46 5.37 -12.72
CA GLU A 8 2.22 6.81 -12.67
C GLU A 8 2.56 7.43 -11.30
N ASP A 9 2.36 6.70 -10.20
CA ASP A 9 2.66 7.18 -8.86
C ASP A 9 4.18 7.22 -8.63
N PHE A 10 4.91 6.23 -9.15
CA PHE A 10 6.38 6.26 -9.11
C PHE A 10 6.94 7.45 -9.90
N ARG A 11 6.35 7.76 -11.06
CA ARG A 11 6.74 8.93 -11.85
C ARG A 11 6.55 10.24 -11.09
N LYS A 12 5.46 10.40 -10.33
CA LYS A 12 5.26 11.59 -9.47
C LYS A 12 6.36 11.74 -8.42
N VAL A 13 6.84 10.64 -7.85
CA VAL A 13 7.98 10.66 -6.91
C VAL A 13 9.24 11.13 -7.63
N GLN A 14 9.55 10.60 -8.81
CA GLN A 14 10.70 11.04 -9.61
C GLN A 14 10.63 12.53 -9.95
N ASP A 15 9.47 13.00 -10.41
CA ASP A 15 9.24 14.42 -10.75
C ASP A 15 9.42 15.31 -9.51
N THR A 16 8.93 14.88 -8.35
CA THR A 16 9.07 15.61 -7.08
C THR A 16 10.54 15.69 -6.64
N VAL A 17 11.30 14.59 -6.71
CA VAL A 17 12.72 14.59 -6.37
C VAL A 17 13.53 15.41 -7.38
N CYS A 18 13.11 15.46 -8.65
CA CYS A 18 13.69 16.35 -9.64
C CYS A 18 13.48 17.84 -9.28
N ILE A 19 12.28 18.22 -8.83
CA ILE A 19 11.99 19.58 -8.36
C ILE A 19 12.84 19.91 -7.13
N LEU A 20 12.92 19.00 -6.16
CA LEU A 20 13.77 19.16 -4.98
C LEU A 20 15.25 19.39 -5.37
N ASN A 21 15.75 18.61 -6.34
CA ASN A 21 17.11 18.77 -6.85
C ASN A 21 17.37 20.16 -7.46
N LYS A 22 16.35 20.77 -8.09
CA LYS A 22 16.42 22.13 -8.62
C LYS A 22 16.38 23.19 -7.52
N PHE A 23 15.56 23.02 -6.49
CA PHE A 23 15.55 23.96 -5.34
C PHE A 23 16.88 24.00 -4.59
N LEU A 24 17.60 22.88 -4.59
CA LEU A 24 18.93 22.76 -4.00
C LEU A 24 20.06 23.23 -4.94
N GLU A 25 19.75 23.66 -6.17
CA GLU A 25 20.75 24.19 -7.10
C GLU A 25 21.25 25.55 -6.61
N GLY A 26 22.57 25.69 -6.46
CA GLY A 26 23.22 26.92 -5.99
C GLY A 26 23.09 27.20 -4.49
N ASN A 27 22.26 26.46 -3.76
CA ASN A 27 21.98 26.71 -2.34
C ASN A 27 22.70 25.71 -1.42
N ARG A 28 23.14 26.19 -0.23
CA ARG A 28 23.70 25.28 0.79
C ARG A 28 22.62 24.39 1.40
N TRP A 29 21.46 24.97 1.69
CA TRP A 29 20.31 24.34 2.33
C TRP A 29 19.07 24.47 1.44
N LEU A 30 17.98 23.84 1.82
CA LEU A 30 16.78 23.75 0.99
C LEU A 30 16.15 25.11 0.69
N ALA A 31 16.19 26.04 1.66
CA ALA A 31 15.60 27.36 1.56
C ALA A 31 16.66 28.49 1.47
N GLY A 32 17.82 28.20 0.87
CA GLY A 32 18.90 29.17 0.66
C GLY A 32 20.19 28.82 1.41
N ASP A 33 20.88 29.83 1.93
CA ASP A 33 22.22 29.65 2.52
C ASP A 33 22.23 29.28 4.00
N GLN A 34 21.08 29.34 4.67
CA GLN A 34 20.94 29.05 6.10
C GLN A 34 20.04 27.83 6.33
N LEU A 35 20.33 27.10 7.42
CA LEU A 35 19.54 25.96 7.85
C LEU A 35 18.16 26.43 8.33
N THR A 36 17.09 25.76 7.88
CA THR A 36 15.71 26.12 8.22
C THR A 36 14.85 24.91 8.57
N VAL A 37 13.62 25.16 9.04
CA VAL A 37 12.59 24.12 9.24
C VAL A 37 12.26 23.34 7.96
N ALA A 38 12.49 23.91 6.78
CA ALA A 38 12.29 23.22 5.51
C ALA A 38 13.24 22.02 5.39
N ASP A 39 14.48 22.15 5.82
CA ASP A 39 15.46 21.07 5.77
C ASP A 39 15.04 19.91 6.69
N PHE A 40 14.66 20.21 7.93
CA PHE A 40 14.19 19.21 8.89
C PHE A 40 12.96 18.46 8.41
N SER A 41 12.00 19.13 7.78
CA SER A 41 10.77 18.47 7.31
C SER A 41 11.03 17.57 6.08
N VAL A 42 11.79 18.06 5.11
CA VAL A 42 12.01 17.33 3.85
C VAL A 42 13.01 16.20 4.01
N VAL A 43 14.02 16.33 4.88
CA VAL A 43 15.05 15.29 5.04
C VAL A 43 14.48 13.98 5.54
N ILE A 44 13.45 14.03 6.39
CA ILE A 44 12.75 12.84 6.88
C ILE A 44 12.02 12.13 5.75
N SER A 45 11.37 12.89 4.86
CA SER A 45 10.72 12.33 3.67
C SER A 45 11.73 11.67 2.73
N VAL A 46 12.90 12.29 2.51
CA VAL A 46 13.97 11.74 1.68
C VAL A 46 14.60 10.48 2.33
N ALA A 47 14.75 10.45 3.65
CA ALA A 47 15.19 9.27 4.38
C ALA A 47 14.21 8.10 4.22
N ALA A 48 12.89 8.35 4.24
CA ALA A 48 11.90 7.32 3.97
C ALA A 48 11.96 6.81 2.53
N LEU A 49 12.22 7.70 1.54
CA LEU A 49 12.43 7.29 0.15
C LEU A 49 13.65 6.34 0.01
N GLU A 50 14.78 6.66 0.65
CA GLU A 50 15.98 5.80 0.67
C GLU A 50 15.73 4.48 1.43
N GLY A 51 15.19 4.57 2.64
CA GLY A 51 15.14 3.46 3.59
C GLY A 51 14.00 2.47 3.37
N VAL A 52 12.81 2.97 3.02
CA VAL A 52 11.55 2.21 2.89
C VAL A 52 11.24 1.90 1.44
N VAL A 53 11.20 2.93 0.59
CA VAL A 53 10.83 2.79 -0.84
C VAL A 53 12.00 2.25 -1.68
N LYS A 54 13.22 2.29 -1.15
CA LYS A 54 14.46 1.92 -1.87
C LYS A 54 14.63 2.72 -3.16
N PHE A 55 14.27 4.00 -3.11
CA PHE A 55 14.41 4.93 -4.22
C PHE A 55 15.89 5.30 -4.43
N ASP A 56 16.35 5.21 -5.67
CA ASP A 56 17.71 5.59 -6.04
C ASP A 56 17.87 7.11 -6.13
N LEU A 57 18.55 7.69 -5.13
CA LEU A 57 18.87 9.11 -5.08
C LEU A 57 20.11 9.49 -5.90
N SER A 58 20.93 8.54 -6.34
CA SER A 58 22.25 8.80 -6.95
C SER A 58 22.19 9.68 -8.21
N ARG A 59 21.03 9.67 -8.89
CA ARG A 59 20.74 10.48 -10.08
C ARG A 59 20.52 11.97 -9.77
N TYR A 60 20.37 12.34 -8.50
CA TYR A 60 20.01 13.68 -8.04
C TYR A 60 21.15 14.25 -7.18
N ARG A 61 22.21 14.72 -7.85
CA ARG A 61 23.46 15.16 -7.21
C ARG A 61 23.26 16.17 -6.08
N ASN A 62 22.38 17.16 -6.26
CA ASN A 62 22.17 18.20 -5.25
C ASN A 62 21.43 17.64 -4.04
N VAL A 63 20.45 16.76 -4.27
CA VAL A 63 19.75 16.03 -3.20
C VAL A 63 20.72 15.16 -2.42
N CYS A 64 21.57 14.37 -3.09
CA CYS A 64 22.58 13.57 -2.40
C CYS A 64 23.51 14.42 -1.54
N ARG A 65 24.04 15.52 -2.10
CA ARG A 65 24.94 16.42 -1.36
C ARG A 65 24.27 17.05 -0.14
N TRP A 66 23.04 17.55 -0.30
CA TRP A 66 22.26 18.11 0.80
C TRP A 66 21.88 17.07 1.85
N TYR A 67 21.47 15.87 1.42
CA TYR A 67 21.10 14.78 2.32
C TYR A 67 22.28 14.32 3.18
N GLN A 68 23.48 14.24 2.60
CA GLN A 68 24.72 13.97 3.35
C GLN A 68 25.07 15.11 4.32
N LEU A 69 24.84 16.36 3.94
CA LEU A 69 25.03 17.50 4.83
C LEU A 69 24.09 17.41 6.05
N CYS A 70 22.81 17.07 5.85
CA CYS A 70 21.87 16.86 6.95
C CYS A 70 22.30 15.71 7.87
N LYS A 71 22.78 14.58 7.32
CA LYS A 71 23.32 13.45 8.10
C LYS A 71 24.46 13.88 9.02
N GLN A 72 25.29 14.82 8.59
CA GLN A 72 26.44 15.30 9.35
C GLN A 72 26.08 16.35 10.40
N GLU A 73 25.17 17.27 10.07
CA GLU A 73 24.89 18.46 10.89
C GLU A 73 23.77 18.21 11.92
N PHE A 74 22.87 17.26 11.67
CA PHE A 74 21.73 17.03 12.56
C PHE A 74 22.12 16.05 13.67
N GLN A 75 22.19 16.54 14.89
CA GLN A 75 22.45 15.70 16.05
C GLN A 75 21.33 14.67 16.22
N GLY A 76 21.68 13.38 16.35
CA GLY A 76 20.70 12.30 16.47
C GLY A 76 19.96 11.98 15.16
N PHE A 77 20.47 12.40 14.00
CA PHE A 77 19.86 12.12 12.69
C PHE A 77 19.56 10.64 12.47
N GLU A 78 20.56 9.79 12.74
CA GLU A 78 20.47 8.34 12.57
C GLU A 78 19.33 7.76 13.42
N GLU A 79 19.26 8.13 14.71
CA GLU A 79 18.22 7.68 15.62
C GLU A 79 16.82 8.13 15.16
N MET A 80 16.69 9.41 14.79
CA MET A 80 15.44 9.99 14.31
C MET A 80 14.92 9.30 13.04
N THR A 81 15.82 9.03 12.08
CA THR A 81 15.44 8.44 10.80
C THR A 81 15.32 6.92 10.84
N MET A 82 16.14 6.23 11.64
CA MET A 82 16.11 4.77 11.75
C MET A 82 14.85 4.30 12.45
N GLU A 83 14.47 4.91 13.57
CA GLU A 83 13.25 4.56 14.30
C GLU A 83 12.00 4.79 13.43
N ALA A 84 11.94 5.94 12.74
CA ALA A 84 10.85 6.26 11.82
C ALA A 84 10.81 5.30 10.62
N THR A 85 11.97 4.92 10.08
CA THR A 85 12.09 3.99 8.96
C THR A 85 11.64 2.59 9.36
N ASN A 86 12.06 2.10 10.53
CA ASN A 86 11.71 0.76 11.02
C ASN A 86 10.21 0.65 11.29
N LYS A 87 9.64 1.59 12.04
CA LYS A 87 8.19 1.65 12.30
C LYS A 87 7.37 1.78 11.02
N SER A 88 7.85 2.56 10.04
CA SER A 88 7.17 2.68 8.74
C SER A 88 7.18 1.36 7.99
N LYS A 89 8.31 0.63 7.95
CA LYS A 89 8.40 -0.70 7.33
C LYS A 89 7.43 -1.68 7.98
N GLU A 90 7.43 -1.76 9.31
CA GLU A 90 6.52 -2.62 10.07
C GLU A 90 5.05 -2.29 9.77
N CYS A 91 4.70 -1.00 9.75
CA CYS A 91 3.35 -0.55 9.43
C CYS A 91 2.94 -0.94 7.99
N PHE A 92 3.81 -0.75 7.00
CA PHE A 92 3.53 -1.14 5.61
C PHE A 92 3.39 -2.66 5.46
N GLU A 93 4.20 -3.44 6.16
CA GLU A 93 4.10 -4.90 6.17
C GLU A 93 2.81 -5.37 6.84
N ALA A 94 2.43 -4.77 7.97
CA ALA A 94 1.17 -5.05 8.65
C ALA A 94 -0.04 -4.71 7.79
N LEU A 95 -0.05 -3.55 7.13
CA LEU A 95 -1.12 -3.18 6.19
C LEU A 95 -1.18 -4.12 4.99
N ARG A 96 -0.03 -4.52 4.44
CA ARG A 96 0.01 -5.48 3.32
C ARG A 96 -0.56 -6.83 3.75
N LYS A 97 -0.20 -7.31 4.95
CA LYS A 97 -0.74 -8.53 5.53
C LYS A 97 -2.26 -8.42 5.72
N TYR A 98 -2.74 -7.35 6.37
CA TYR A 98 -4.16 -7.12 6.57
C TYR A 98 -4.95 -7.12 5.25
N LYS A 99 -4.48 -6.40 4.22
CA LYS A 99 -5.14 -6.40 2.90
C LYS A 99 -5.15 -7.79 2.25
N LYS A 100 -4.07 -8.55 2.40
CA LYS A 100 -4.00 -9.91 1.88
C LYS A 100 -4.98 -10.84 2.60
N ASP A 101 -5.06 -10.73 3.92
CA ASP A 101 -5.99 -11.48 4.77
C ASP A 101 -7.44 -11.07 4.48
N GLU A 102 -7.73 -9.77 4.30
CA GLU A 102 -9.05 -9.25 3.88
C GLU A 102 -9.49 -9.82 2.53
N ILE A 103 -8.60 -9.83 1.53
CA ILE A 103 -8.88 -10.43 0.21
C ILE A 103 -9.11 -11.94 0.33
N LEU A 104 -8.33 -12.64 1.16
CA LEU A 104 -8.49 -14.08 1.36
C LEU A 104 -9.83 -14.41 2.03
N MET A 105 -10.20 -13.66 3.08
CA MET A 105 -11.48 -13.82 3.78
C MET A 105 -12.68 -13.50 2.88
N ALA A 106 -12.53 -12.54 1.96
CA ALA A 106 -13.56 -12.23 0.96
C ALA A 106 -13.74 -13.32 -0.12
N GLN A 107 -12.72 -14.17 -0.34
CA GLN A 107 -12.79 -15.30 -1.28
C GLN A 107 -13.36 -16.58 -0.66
N GLU A 108 -13.46 -16.67 0.67
CA GLU A 108 -14.01 -17.84 1.38
C GLU A 108 -15.54 -17.78 1.63
N SER A 109 -16.25 -16.80 1.06
CA SER A 109 -17.72 -16.80 1.02
C SER A 109 -18.27 -17.25 -0.33
N PRO A 110 -18.40 -18.56 -0.60
CA PRO A 110 -19.20 -19.04 -1.72
C PRO A 110 -20.68 -18.91 -1.34
N CYS A 111 -21.33 -17.84 -1.80
CA CYS A 111 -22.76 -17.90 -2.06
C CYS A 111 -22.97 -18.77 -3.30
N CYS A 112 -23.84 -19.77 -3.16
CA CYS A 112 -24.40 -20.66 -4.20
C CYS A 112 -23.57 -21.90 -4.56
N SER A 113 -23.75 -22.97 -3.78
CA SER A 113 -23.93 -24.31 -4.38
C SER A 113 -25.43 -24.49 -4.62
N GLY A 114 -25.86 -24.32 -5.88
CA GLY A 114 -27.22 -24.63 -6.31
C GLY A 114 -27.46 -26.13 -6.44
N ASP A 115 -28.65 -26.53 -5.99
CA ASP A 115 -29.52 -27.66 -6.35
C ASP A 115 -29.02 -29.12 -6.24
N SER A 116 -29.61 -29.88 -5.31
CA SER A 116 -30.58 -30.95 -5.63
C SER A 116 -30.83 -31.87 -4.41
N ALA A 117 -32.05 -31.89 -3.86
CA ALA A 117 -32.66 -33.08 -3.27
C ALA A 117 -34.15 -32.85 -2.98
N ALA A 118 -34.97 -33.35 -3.91
CA ALA A 118 -36.34 -33.84 -3.78
C ALA A 118 -37.15 -33.46 -2.52
N SER A 119 -38.15 -32.59 -2.72
CA SER A 119 -39.39 -32.62 -1.95
C SER A 119 -40.20 -33.85 -2.37
N ASN A 120 -40.43 -34.78 -1.45
CA ASN A 120 -41.53 -35.73 -1.51
C ASN A 120 -42.02 -35.93 -0.08
N ASP A 121 -43.19 -35.38 0.24
CA ASP A 121 -44.16 -35.96 1.17
C ASP A 121 -45.49 -35.20 0.97
N GLU A 122 -46.37 -35.78 0.15
CA GLU A 122 -47.81 -35.52 0.18
C GLU A 122 -48.51 -36.71 0.88
N PRO A 123 -49.63 -36.51 1.60
CA PRO A 123 -50.19 -37.52 2.48
C PRO A 123 -51.18 -38.46 1.78
N SER A 124 -51.22 -39.68 2.33
CA SER A 124 -52.23 -40.75 2.23
C SER A 124 -53.65 -40.37 1.78
N SER A 125 -54.21 -41.07 0.79
CA SER A 125 -55.40 -41.93 0.99
C SER A 125 -55.73 -42.80 -0.24
N LYS A 126 -56.22 -44.01 0.05
CA LYS A 126 -56.58 -45.11 -0.86
C LYS A 126 -57.80 -44.79 -1.73
N SER A 127 -57.83 -45.36 -2.93
CA SER A 127 -59.07 -45.83 -3.58
C SER A 127 -58.77 -47.11 -4.37
N ASP A 128 -59.34 -48.22 -3.90
CA ASP A 128 -59.40 -49.51 -4.60
C ASP A 128 -60.48 -49.47 -5.70
N LYS A 129 -60.15 -50.06 -6.86
CA LYS A 129 -60.96 -50.80 -7.87
C LYS A 129 -62.42 -50.34 -8.14
N GLN A 130 -62.90 -50.30 -9.39
CA GLN A 130 -62.94 -51.42 -10.33
C GLN A 130 -63.45 -50.97 -11.72
N ASP A 131 -62.89 -51.60 -12.77
CA ASP A 131 -63.49 -52.12 -14.02
C ASP A 131 -64.81 -51.54 -14.58
N ASP A 132 -64.79 -51.03 -15.83
CA ASP A 132 -65.40 -51.74 -16.99
C ASP A 132 -65.17 -50.98 -18.34
N PRO A 133 -65.22 -51.67 -19.50
CA PRO A 133 -64.83 -51.15 -20.80
C PRO A 133 -66.00 -50.80 -21.75
N ASP A 134 -65.63 -50.09 -22.82
CA ASP A 134 -66.22 -50.09 -24.17
C ASP A 134 -67.47 -49.25 -24.48
N THR A 135 -67.26 -48.23 -25.35
CA THR A 135 -68.09 -47.70 -26.46
C THR A 135 -67.96 -46.18 -26.59
#